data_AF-A0A0F9UJ59-F1
#
_entry.id   AF-A0A0F9UJ59-F1
#
_cell.length_a   1.000
_cell.length_b   1.000
_cell.length_c   1.000
_cell.angle_alpha   90.00
_cell.angle_beta   90.00
_cell.angle_gamma   90.00
#
_symmetry.space_group_name_H-M   'P 1'
#
loop_
_entity.id
_entity.type
_entity.pdbx_description
1 polymer ?
#
loop_
_entity_poly.entity_id
_entity_poly.type
_entity_poly.pdbx_seq_one_letter_code
_entity_poly.pdbx_strand_id
1 'polypeptide(L)'
;MGTISRRYNPVTALAYYAVDTASNDTYLAQIDGIGGYDAGLFVLLNPVTDNTGACTLNINGLGAQSLKTLSGADPVNSYIDASGIASLAYDGSNFIIMTPDANP
;
A
#
# COMPACT_ATOMS: atom_id res chain seq x y z
N MET A 1 -31.93 10.50 -17.86
CA MET A 1 -30.79 9.60 -18.14
C MET A 1 -29.65 10.06 -17.25
N GLY A 2 -29.46 9.40 -16.10
CA GLY A 2 -28.51 9.86 -15.08
C GLY A 2 -27.08 9.68 -15.60
N THR A 3 -26.34 10.78 -15.70
CA THR A 3 -24.92 10.74 -16.02
C THR A 3 -24.22 10.00 -14.88
N ILE A 4 -23.78 8.77 -15.15
CA ILE A 4 -22.78 8.12 -14.31
C ILE A 4 -21.54 8.98 -14.49
N SER A 5 -21.27 9.86 -13.52
CA SER A 5 -19.98 10.55 -13.39
C SER A 5 -18.94 9.47 -13.17
N ARG A 6 -18.44 8.90 -14.27
CA ARG A 6 -17.31 7.99 -14.28
C ARG A 6 -16.18 8.81 -13.67
N ARG A 7 -15.84 8.50 -12.41
CA ARG A 7 -14.67 9.03 -11.71
C ARG A 7 -13.44 8.59 -12.47
N TYR A 8 -13.20 9.23 -13.62
CA TYR A 8 -12.05 9.01 -14.45
C TYR A 8 -10.88 9.62 -13.70
N ASN A 9 -10.24 8.79 -12.88
CA ASN A 9 -8.92 9.09 -12.38
C ASN A 9 -7.99 8.89 -13.61
N PRO A 10 -7.25 9.90 -14.07
CA PRO A 10 -6.34 9.78 -15.21
C PRO A 10 -5.10 8.94 -14.89
N VAL A 11 -5.24 7.92 -14.02
CA VAL A 11 -4.13 7.03 -13.66
C VAL A 11 -3.75 6.25 -14.90
N THR A 12 -2.51 6.45 -15.33
CA THR A 12 -1.88 5.72 -16.42
C THR A 12 -1.72 4.22 -16.13
N ALA A 13 -1.94 3.78 -14.89
CA ALA A 13 -1.91 2.39 -14.45
C ALA A 13 -3.03 2.09 -13.44
N LEU A 14 -3.64 0.90 -13.52
CA LEU A 14 -4.66 0.44 -12.57
C LEU A 14 -4.07 -0.01 -11.23
N ALA A 15 -2.79 -0.39 -11.24
CA ALA A 15 -2.02 -0.81 -10.08
C ALA A 15 -0.55 -0.46 -10.30
N TYR A 16 0.15 -0.09 -9.24
CA TYR A 16 1.60 0.13 -9.27
C TYR A 16 2.32 -1.00 -8.54
N TYR A 17 3.49 -1.39 -9.04
CA TYR A 17 4.35 -2.35 -8.37
C TYR A 17 5.42 -1.61 -7.57
N ALA A 18 5.37 -1.73 -6.25
CA ALA A 18 6.32 -1.14 -5.32
C ALA A 18 7.32 -2.19 -4.90
N VAL A 19 8.60 -1.97 -5.20
CA VAL A 19 9.69 -2.76 -4.61
C VAL A 19 10.17 -2.05 -3.37
N ASP A 20 10.10 -2.74 -2.23
CA ASP A 20 10.65 -2.22 -0.99
C ASP A 20 12.18 -2.12 -1.06
N THR A 21 12.70 -1.04 -0.51
CA THR A 21 14.13 -0.72 -0.45
C THR A 21 14.60 -0.53 0.99
N ALA A 22 13.70 -0.62 1.97
CA ALA A 22 14.04 -0.67 3.38
C ALA A 22 14.23 -2.12 3.86
N SER A 23 14.67 -2.30 5.10
CA SER A 23 14.80 -3.63 5.73
C SER A 23 14.23 -3.60 7.15
N ASN A 24 13.10 -2.91 7.30
CA ASN A 24 12.38 -2.70 8.56
C ASN A 24 10.90 -2.38 8.25
N ASP A 25 10.11 -2.17 9.30
CA ASP A 25 8.66 -1.87 9.23
C ASP A 25 8.32 -0.50 8.60
N THR A 26 9.32 0.24 8.10
CA THR A 26 9.18 1.49 7.35
C THR A 26 9.53 1.24 5.89
N TYR A 27 8.59 0.65 5.16
CA TYR A 27 8.76 0.30 3.75
C TYR A 27 8.98 1.54 2.90
N LEU A 28 9.93 1.45 1.97
CA LEU A 28 10.29 2.54 1.06
C LEU A 28 10.21 2.07 -0.38
N ALA A 29 9.47 2.79 -1.22
CA ALA A 29 9.37 2.48 -2.65
C ALA A 29 9.63 3.73 -3.50
N GLN A 30 10.18 3.52 -4.70
CA GLN A 30 10.32 4.56 -5.73
C GLN A 30 9.54 4.12 -6.97
N ILE A 31 8.53 4.89 -7.36
CA ILE A 31 7.62 4.58 -8.46
C ILE A 31 7.43 5.82 -9.32
N ASP A 32 7.81 5.74 -10.60
CA ASP A 32 7.61 6.85 -11.53
C ASP A 32 6.11 7.16 -11.74
N GLY A 33 5.77 8.44 -11.81
CA GLY A 33 4.40 8.90 -12.08
C GLY A 33 3.51 9.09 -10.86
N ILE A 34 3.98 8.76 -9.64
CA ILE A 34 3.25 9.06 -8.39
C ILE A 34 3.75 10.39 -7.80
N GLY A 35 2.93 11.43 -7.89
CA GLY A 35 3.19 12.75 -7.29
C GLY A 35 2.48 13.00 -5.96
N GLY A 36 1.60 12.10 -5.54
CA GLY A 36 0.77 12.22 -4.34
C GLY A 36 -0.03 10.95 -4.10
N TYR A 37 -0.59 10.84 -2.89
CA TYR A 37 -1.51 9.75 -2.56
C TYR A 37 -2.95 10.20 -2.77
N ASP A 38 -3.59 9.67 -3.81
CA ASP A 38 -5.01 9.86 -4.06
C ASP A 38 -5.81 8.64 -3.56
N ALA A 39 -6.96 8.88 -2.95
CA ALA A 39 -7.84 7.78 -2.52
C ALA A 39 -8.20 6.86 -3.69
N GLY A 40 -8.03 5.55 -3.48
CA GLY A 40 -8.15 4.53 -4.52
C GLY A 40 -6.84 4.19 -5.23
N LEU A 41 -5.70 4.81 -4.87
CA LEU A 41 -4.39 4.38 -5.33
C LEU A 41 -4.15 2.93 -4.89
N PHE A 42 -3.90 2.05 -5.86
CA PHE A 42 -3.67 0.64 -5.61
C PHE A 42 -2.20 0.29 -5.88
N VAL A 43 -1.58 -0.39 -4.92
CA VAL A 43 -0.15 -0.72 -4.91
C VAL A 43 0.05 -2.18 -4.55
N LEU A 44 0.86 -2.88 -5.33
CA LEU A 44 1.36 -4.20 -5.03
C LEU A 44 2.76 -4.04 -4.44
N LEU A 45 2.90 -4.24 -3.14
CA LEU A 45 4.16 -4.14 -2.42
C LEU A 45 4.89 -5.49 -2.44
N ASN A 46 6.15 -5.46 -2.86
CA ASN A 46 7.12 -6.55 -2.70
C ASN A 46 8.06 -6.19 -1.54
N PRO A 47 7.75 -6.60 -0.30
CA PRO A 47 8.53 -6.29 0.90
C PRO A 47 9.87 -7.04 0.93
N VAL A 48 10.90 -6.43 1.53
CA VAL A 48 12.20 -7.09 1.79
C VAL A 48 12.23 -7.74 3.17
N THR A 49 11.40 -7.28 4.10
CA THR A 49 11.36 -7.75 5.48
C THR A 49 9.93 -7.89 5.97
N ASP A 50 9.67 -8.95 6.73
CA ASP A 50 8.40 -9.16 7.41
C ASP A 50 8.11 -8.00 8.37
N ASN A 51 6.84 -7.57 8.43
CA ASN A 51 6.48 -6.57 9.42
C ASN A 51 6.49 -7.18 10.84
N THR A 52 6.90 -6.41 11.84
CA THR A 52 6.85 -6.86 13.25
C THR A 52 5.71 -6.25 14.07
N GLY A 53 4.88 -5.43 13.42
CA GLY A 53 3.72 -4.77 14.02
C GLY A 53 3.27 -3.61 13.14
N ALA A 54 2.98 -2.46 13.77
CA ALA A 54 2.65 -1.22 13.08
C ALA A 54 3.74 -0.85 12.07
N CYS A 55 3.36 -0.76 10.79
CA CYS A 55 4.27 -0.49 9.70
C CYS A 55 3.76 0.65 8.81
N THR A 56 4.64 1.17 7.97
CA THR A 56 4.36 2.29 7.08
C THR A 56 4.93 2.06 5.69
N LEU A 57 4.38 2.75 4.69
CA LEU A 57 4.90 2.82 3.33
C LEU A 57 5.14 4.28 2.95
N ASN A 58 6.34 4.58 2.44
CA ASN A 58 6.67 5.88 1.87
C ASN A 58 7.09 5.71 0.40
N ILE A 59 6.24 6.18 -0.51
CA ILE A 59 6.49 6.18 -1.94
C ILE A 59 7.09 7.55 -2.32
N ASN A 60 8.20 7.54 -3.05
CA ASN A 60 8.85 8.75 -3.60
C ASN A 60 9.22 9.82 -2.55
N GLY A 61 9.29 9.47 -1.27
CA GLY A 61 9.52 10.45 -0.21
C GLY A 61 8.36 11.43 0.03
N LEU A 62 7.14 11.11 -0.44
CA LEU A 62 5.95 11.94 -0.30
C LEU A 62 5.41 12.01 1.14
N GLY A 63 5.91 11.13 2.01
CA GLY A 63 5.52 11.02 3.41
C GLY A 63 5.10 9.59 3.74
N ALA A 64 5.51 9.09 4.91
CA ALA A 64 5.16 7.76 5.36
C ALA A 64 3.67 7.69 5.72
N GLN A 65 2.96 6.73 5.12
CA GLN A 65 1.56 6.44 5.39
C GLN A 65 1.46 5.12 6.14
N SER A 66 0.60 5.04 7.15
CA SER A 66 0.41 3.80 7.92
C SER A 66 -0.23 2.71 7.07
N LEU A 67 0.20 1.47 7.31
CA LEU A 67 -0.40 0.26 6.77
C LEU A 67 -1.33 -0.32 7.83
N LYS A 68 -2.60 -0.51 7.46
CA LYS A 68 -3.65 -0.99 8.36
C LYS A 68 -4.36 -2.19 7.77
N THR A 69 -4.84 -3.08 8.62
CA THR A 69 -5.71 -4.19 8.19
C THR A 69 -7.08 -3.67 7.75
N LEU A 70 -7.92 -4.53 7.18
CA LEU A 70 -9.31 -4.19 6.82
C LEU A 70 -10.15 -3.68 8.01
N SER A 71 -9.79 -4.02 9.25
CA SER A 71 -10.46 -3.52 10.46
C SER A 71 -9.95 -2.15 10.93
N GLY A 72 -8.93 -1.59 10.27
CA GLY A 72 -8.26 -0.34 10.66
C GLY A 72 -7.24 -0.51 11.79
N ALA A 73 -6.95 -1.75 12.21
CA ALA A 73 -5.94 -2.05 13.22
C ALA A 73 -4.53 -2.11 12.61
N ASP A 74 -3.52 -2.01 13.48
CA ASP A 74 -2.15 -2.33 13.08
C ASP A 74 -2.04 -3.82 12.72
N PRO A 75 -1.28 -4.17 11.67
CA PRO A 75 -1.05 -5.55 11.32
C PRO A 75 -0.27 -6.26 12.42
N VAL A 76 -0.57 -7.55 12.61
CA VAL A 76 0.21 -8.44 13.48
C VAL A 76 1.56 -8.77 12.84
N ASN A 77 2.47 -9.40 13.59
CA ASN A 77 3.77 -9.83 13.08
C ASN A 77 3.61 -10.78 11.87
N SER A 78 4.44 -10.60 10.85
CA SER A 78 4.45 -11.36 9.57
C SER A 78 3.10 -11.36 8.84
N TYR A 79 2.29 -10.30 9.00
CA TYR A 79 1.08 -10.11 8.21
C TYR A 79 1.41 -9.71 6.76
N ILE A 80 2.45 -8.89 6.61
CA ILE A 80 3.15 -8.60 5.36
C ILE A 80 4.43 -9.42 5.40
N ASP A 81 4.48 -10.47 4.61
CA ASP A 81 5.58 -11.45 4.57
C ASP A 81 6.50 -11.18 3.38
N ALA A 82 7.82 -11.22 3.60
CA ALA A 82 8.86 -10.97 2.59
C ALA A 82 8.87 -11.97 1.42
N SER A 83 8.20 -13.13 1.56
CA SER A 83 8.05 -14.13 0.51
C SER A 83 6.85 -13.87 -0.42
N GLY A 84 5.96 -12.94 -0.05
CA GLY A 84 4.72 -12.65 -0.75
C GLY A 84 4.64 -11.23 -1.32
N ILE A 85 3.59 -10.99 -2.12
CA ILE A 85 3.21 -9.64 -2.56
C ILE A 85 1.99 -9.19 -1.76
N ALA A 86 2.11 -8.09 -1.05
CA ALA A 86 1.00 -7.48 -0.33
C ALA A 86 0.21 -6.53 -1.24
N SER A 87 -1.11 -6.72 -1.29
CA SER A 87 -2.00 -5.82 -2.04
C SER A 87 -2.49 -4.70 -1.14
N LEU A 88 -2.27 -3.45 -1.53
CA LEU A 88 -2.55 -2.26 -0.73
C LEU A 88 -3.45 -1.31 -1.51
N ALA A 89 -4.45 -0.72 -0.83
CA ALA A 89 -5.21 0.39 -1.40
C ALA A 89 -5.21 1.59 -0.45
N TYR A 90 -4.90 2.77 -0.96
CA TYR A 90 -4.96 4.00 -0.18
C TYR A 90 -6.42 4.45 -0.01
N ASP A 91 -6.89 4.66 1.21
CA ASP A 91 -8.27 5.08 1.50
C ASP A 91 -8.44 6.61 1.58
N GLY A 92 -7.35 7.37 1.47
CA GLY A 92 -7.30 8.82 1.70
C GLY A 92 -6.59 9.22 3.00
N SER A 93 -6.21 8.25 3.84
CA SER A 93 -5.50 8.47 5.10
C SER A 93 -4.45 7.39 5.37
N ASN A 94 -4.76 6.13 5.06
CA ASN A 94 -3.89 4.97 5.29
C ASN A 94 -3.88 4.05 4.06
N PHE A 95 -2.85 3.21 3.96
CA PHE A 95 -2.87 2.05 3.06
C PHE A 95 -3.56 0.89 3.76
N ILE A 96 -4.66 0.44 3.19
CA ILE A 96 -5.40 -0.73 3.66
C ILE A 96 -4.84 -1.98 2.99
N ILE A 97 -4.43 -2.95 3.81
CA ILE A 97 -3.95 -4.24 3.36
C ILE A 97 -5.16 -5.08 2.95
N MET A 98 -5.22 -5.43 1.67
CA MET A 98 -6.34 -6.13 1.04
C MET A 98 -6.14 -7.65 1.00
N THR A 99 -4.92 -8.12 1.26
CA THR A 99 -4.63 -9.54 1.44
C THR A 99 -5.00 -9.98 2.86
N PRO A 100 -5.46 -11.22 3.05
CA PRO A 100 -5.54 -11.81 4.38
C PRO A 100 -4.15 -11.88 5.02
N ASP A 101 -4.10 -12.24 6.29
CA ASP A 101 -2.85 -12.57 6.97
C ASP A 101 -2.01 -13.55 6.14
N ALA A 102 -0.76 -13.19 5.88
CA ALA A 102 0.16 -14.07 5.17
C ALA A 102 0.47 -15.34 5.98
N ASN A 103 0.33 -15.29 7.31
CA ASN A 103 0.55 -16.40 8.23
C ASN A 103 -0.62 -16.54 9.24
N PRO A 104 -1.70 -17.25 8.86
CA PRO A 104 -2.89 -17.46 9.70
C PRO A 104 -2.64 -18.36 10.93
#